data_AF-A0A2W7AXG2-F1
#
_entry.id   AF-A0A2W7AXG2-F1
#
_cell.length_a   1.000
_cell.length_b   1.000
_cell.length_c   1.000
_cell.angle_alpha   90.00
_cell.angle_beta   90.00
_cell.angle_gamma   90.00
#
_symmetry.space_group_name_H-M   'P 1'
#
loop_
_entity.id
_entity.type
_entity.pdbx_description
1 polymer ?
#
loop_
_entity_poly.entity_id
_entity_poly.type
_entity_poly.pdbx_seq_one_letter_code
_entity_poly.pdbx_strand_id
1 'polypeptide(L)'
;MQNLLFNLGLATLATHELDAVTQSEWHLLYILNSLPEQIAATSFVIIHVPFFAIIFWLGFNEKTRVREWARIVFAVFLIIHASLHKALENHTLYTFNLPMSQGLIFGAGLLGCMYLITVYIIHRANIQTESYS
;
A
#
# COMPACT_ATOMS: atom_id res chain seq x y z
N MET A 1 -12.93 4.26 12.97
CA MET A 1 -12.86 3.89 11.54
C MET A 1 -11.43 3.92 10.99
N GLN A 2 -10.65 5.00 11.18
CA GLN A 2 -9.29 5.13 10.64
C GLN A 2 -8.35 3.97 10.97
N ASN A 3 -8.32 3.49 12.23
CA ASN A 3 -7.51 2.33 12.61
C ASN A 3 -7.88 1.06 11.83
N LEU A 4 -9.18 0.83 11.64
CA LEU A 4 -9.67 -0.34 10.90
C LEU A 4 -9.27 -0.26 9.43
N LEU A 5 -9.49 0.90 8.78
CA LEU A 5 -9.11 1.10 7.38
C LEU A 5 -7.60 0.98 7.16
N PHE A 6 -6.79 1.53 8.08
CA PHE A 6 -5.34 1.37 8.03
C PHE A 6 -4.92 -0.10 8.17
N ASN A 7 -5.44 -0.81 9.18
CA ASN A 7 -5.09 -2.21 9.40
C ASN A 7 -5.55 -3.12 8.24
N LEU A 8 -6.74 -2.87 7.70
CA LEU A 8 -7.22 -3.58 6.50
C LEU A 8 -6.34 -3.26 5.30
N GLY A 9 -6.01 -1.98 5.05
CA GLY A 9 -5.13 -1.60 3.95
C GLY A 9 -3.75 -2.26 4.06
N LEU A 10 -3.19 -2.32 5.27
CA LEU A 10 -1.93 -3.01 5.55
C LEU A 10 -2.02 -4.53 5.35
N ALA A 11 -3.08 -5.16 5.84
CA ALA A 11 -3.30 -6.60 5.64
C ALA A 11 -3.49 -6.94 4.15
N THR A 12 -4.24 -6.12 3.42
CA THR A 12 -4.47 -6.31 1.99
C THR A 12 -3.17 -6.13 1.20
N LEU A 13 -2.37 -5.09 1.50
CA LEU A 13 -1.05 -4.92 0.88
C LEU A 13 -0.13 -6.11 1.19
N ALA A 14 -0.02 -6.52 2.46
CA ALA A 14 0.82 -7.66 2.82
C ALA A 14 0.39 -8.95 2.11
N THR A 15 -0.92 -9.16 1.93
CA THR A 15 -1.45 -10.32 1.21
C THR A 15 -1.21 -10.19 -0.30
N HIS A 16 -1.30 -8.98 -0.86
CA HIS A 16 -0.87 -8.70 -2.24
C HIS A 16 0.61 -9.06 -2.43
N GLU A 17 1.51 -8.69 -1.50
CA GLU A 17 2.93 -9.03 -1.63
C GLU A 17 3.18 -10.55 -1.60
N LEU A 18 2.36 -11.32 -0.89
CA LEU A 18 2.43 -12.80 -0.95
C LEU A 18 2.02 -13.30 -2.34
N ASP A 19 0.95 -12.74 -2.92
CA ASP A 19 0.52 -13.06 -4.29
C ASP A 19 1.59 -12.63 -5.31
N ALA A 20 2.18 -11.44 -5.14
CA ALA A 20 3.25 -10.90 -5.96
C ALA A 20 4.47 -11.83 -6.05
N VAL A 21 4.80 -12.53 -4.96
CA VAL A 21 5.84 -13.57 -4.98
C VAL A 21 5.43 -14.74 -5.86
N THR A 22 4.17 -15.19 -5.80
CA THR A 22 3.70 -16.28 -6.66
C THR A 22 3.62 -15.87 -8.14
N GLN A 23 3.37 -14.59 -8.39
CA GLN A 23 3.23 -13.99 -9.71
C GLN A 23 4.54 -13.44 -10.29
N SER A 24 5.66 -13.56 -9.56
CA SER A 24 6.98 -13.09 -9.95
C SER A 24 7.03 -11.59 -10.31
N GLU A 25 6.41 -10.74 -9.48
CA GLU A 25 6.29 -9.30 -9.75
C GLU A 25 7.64 -8.59 -9.95
N TRP A 26 8.75 -9.15 -9.47
CA TRP A 26 10.09 -8.61 -9.73
C TRP A 26 10.42 -8.46 -11.22
N HIS A 27 9.77 -9.20 -12.12
CA HIS A 27 9.90 -9.00 -13.58
C HIS A 27 9.32 -7.67 -14.07
N LEU A 28 8.35 -7.09 -13.35
CA LEU A 28 7.78 -5.77 -13.66
C LEU A 28 8.60 -4.61 -13.07
N LEU A 29 9.43 -4.85 -12.06
CA LEU A 29 10.21 -3.83 -11.40
C LEU A 29 11.47 -3.49 -12.20
N TYR A 30 11.61 -2.24 -12.65
CA TYR A 30 12.72 -1.79 -13.51
C TYR A 30 14.12 -2.13 -12.99
N ILE A 31 14.32 -2.17 -11.67
CA ILE A 31 15.60 -2.51 -11.06
C ILE A 31 15.79 -4.04 -11.01
N LEU A 32 14.78 -4.79 -10.58
CA LEU A 32 14.91 -6.23 -10.34
C LEU A 32 14.79 -7.07 -11.63
N ASN A 33 14.13 -6.56 -12.66
CA ASN A 33 13.91 -7.27 -13.93
C ASN A 33 15.19 -7.62 -14.69
N SER A 34 16.30 -6.96 -14.36
CA SER A 34 17.60 -7.13 -15.00
C SER A 34 18.52 -8.11 -14.25
N LEU A 35 18.11 -8.54 -13.06
CA LEU A 35 18.87 -9.46 -12.22
C LEU A 35 18.60 -10.91 -12.62
N PRO A 36 19.55 -11.84 -12.36
CA PRO A 36 19.29 -13.27 -12.48
C PRO A 36 18.10 -13.69 -11.61
N GLU A 37 17.25 -14.59 -12.11
CA GLU A 37 15.97 -14.97 -11.52
C GLU A 37 16.02 -15.18 -10.00
N GLN A 38 16.93 -16.05 -9.55
CA GLN A 38 17.07 -16.37 -8.13
C GLN A 38 17.46 -15.14 -7.28
N ILE A 39 18.28 -14.25 -7.84
CA ILE A 39 18.73 -13.03 -7.15
C ILE A 39 17.57 -12.03 -7.10
N ALA A 40 16.80 -11.88 -8.18
CA ALA A 40 15.63 -10.99 -8.24
C ALA A 40 14.58 -11.40 -7.20
N ALA A 41 14.18 -12.68 -7.20
CA ALA A 41 13.21 -13.23 -6.26
C ALA A 41 13.66 -13.08 -4.79
N THR A 42 14.93 -13.43 -4.50
CA THR A 42 15.48 -13.30 -3.14
C THR A 42 15.55 -11.85 -2.70
N SER A 43 15.98 -10.94 -3.58
CA SER A 43 16.07 -9.51 -3.30
C SER A 43 14.70 -8.90 -3.06
N PHE A 44 13.69 -9.30 -3.86
CA PHE A 44 12.30 -8.88 -3.67
C PHE A 44 11.86 -9.20 -2.25
N VAL A 45 11.97 -10.44 -1.80
CA VAL A 45 11.54 -10.84 -0.44
C VAL A 45 12.34 -10.12 0.66
N ILE A 46 13.67 -10.03 0.52
CA ILE A 46 14.53 -9.42 1.54
C ILE A 46 14.24 -7.93 1.70
N ILE A 47 14.01 -7.19 0.60
CA ILE A 47 13.72 -5.75 0.63
C ILE A 47 12.36 -5.47 1.31
N HIS A 48 11.41 -6.40 1.24
CA HIS A 48 10.13 -6.23 1.91
C HIS A 48 10.25 -6.27 3.44
N VAL A 49 11.25 -6.96 4.02
CA VAL A 49 11.45 -7.01 5.48
C VAL A 49 11.67 -5.61 6.09
N PRO A 50 12.69 -4.81 5.68
CA PRO A 50 12.87 -3.47 6.21
C PRO A 50 11.71 -2.54 5.82
N PHE A 51 11.10 -2.72 4.65
CA PHE A 51 9.94 -1.93 4.24
C PHE A 51 8.75 -2.11 5.19
N PHE A 52 8.36 -3.35 5.48
CA PHE A 52 7.32 -3.63 6.46
C PHE A 52 7.71 -3.18 7.87
N ALA A 53 8.96 -3.36 8.29
CA ALA A 53 9.43 -2.86 9.58
C ALA A 53 9.25 -1.34 9.73
N ILE A 54 9.56 -0.56 8.67
CA ILE A 54 9.35 0.89 8.65
C ILE A 54 7.85 1.23 8.72
N ILE A 55 7.00 0.52 7.96
CA ILE A 55 5.55 0.73 8.01
C ILE A 55 5.00 0.46 9.41
N PHE A 56 5.41 -0.64 10.05
CA PHE A 56 4.99 -0.96 11.41
C PHE A 56 5.48 0.10 12.41
N TRP A 57 6.76 0.45 12.36
CA TRP A 57 7.35 1.41 13.28
C TRP A 57 6.72 2.80 13.19
N LEU A 58 6.46 3.30 11.99
CA LEU A 58 5.86 4.62 11.77
C LEU A 58 4.34 4.59 11.93
N GLY A 59 3.66 3.57 11.38
CA GLY A 59 2.20 3.43 11.38
C GLY A 59 1.60 3.09 12.76
N PHE A 60 2.41 2.63 13.70
CA PHE A 60 2.04 2.38 15.10
C PHE A 60 2.82 3.22 16.11
N ASN A 61 3.46 4.30 15.65
CA ASN A 61 4.25 5.17 16.51
C ASN A 61 3.40 5.77 17.66
N GLU A 62 4.00 5.94 18.83
CA GLU A 62 3.35 6.55 20.00
C GLU A 62 3.03 8.04 19.75
N LYS A 63 3.89 8.73 18.99
CA LYS A 63 3.67 10.14 18.65
C LYS A 63 2.56 10.24 17.61
N THR A 64 1.40 10.75 18.01
CA THR A 64 0.20 10.91 17.17
C THR A 64 0.50 11.56 15.82
N ARG A 65 1.25 12.68 15.81
CA ARG A 65 1.61 13.38 14.57
C ARG A 65 2.40 12.52 13.59
N VAL A 66 3.38 11.74 14.08
CA VAL A 66 4.19 10.84 13.23
C VAL A 66 3.31 9.74 12.67
N ARG A 67 2.50 9.12 13.53
CA ARG A 67 1.56 8.06 13.16
C ARG A 67 0.57 8.50 12.09
N GLU A 68 -0.07 9.65 12.26
CA GLU A 68 -1.07 10.17 11.32
C GLU A 68 -0.45 10.47 9.95
N TRP A 69 0.68 11.17 9.93
CA TRP A 69 1.41 11.46 8.69
C TRP A 69 1.83 10.17 7.97
N ALA A 70 2.41 9.22 8.71
CA ALA A 70 2.82 7.94 8.15
C ALA A 70 1.64 7.19 7.51
N ARG A 71 0.48 7.18 8.15
CA ARG A 71 -0.72 6.53 7.63
C ARG A 71 -1.33 7.24 6.42
N ILE A 72 -1.24 8.57 6.36
CA ILE A 72 -1.62 9.34 5.16
C ILE A 72 -0.71 8.98 4.00
N VAL A 73 0.62 9.00 4.21
CA VAL A 73 1.60 8.62 3.18
C VAL A 73 1.37 7.18 2.72
N PHE A 74 1.13 6.25 3.65
CA PHE A 74 0.78 4.87 3.33
C PHE A 74 -0.50 4.77 2.50
N ALA A 75 -1.57 5.48 2.86
CA ALA A 75 -2.82 5.48 2.10
C ALA A 75 -2.64 6.03 0.67
N VAL A 76 -1.82 7.08 0.50
CA VAL A 76 -1.44 7.60 -0.82
C VAL A 76 -0.64 6.56 -1.61
N PHE A 77 0.31 5.88 -0.96
CA PHE A 77 1.07 4.79 -1.57
C PHE A 77 0.16 3.68 -2.10
N LEU A 78 -0.86 3.23 -1.34
CA LEU A 78 -1.80 2.20 -1.81
C LEU A 78 -2.54 2.60 -3.09
N ILE A 79 -2.93 3.88 -3.21
CA ILE A 79 -3.61 4.40 -4.39
C ILE A 79 -2.67 4.44 -5.60
N ILE A 80 -1.44 4.90 -5.40
CA ILE A 80 -0.41 4.94 -6.44
C ILE A 80 -0.08 3.51 -6.88
N HIS A 81 0.12 2.59 -5.94
CA HIS A 81 0.40 1.18 -6.18
C HIS A 81 -0.66 0.53 -7.07
N ALA A 82 -1.94 0.66 -6.69
CA ALA A 82 -3.04 0.15 -7.50
C ALA A 82 -3.10 0.78 -8.90
N SER A 83 -2.77 2.08 -9.00
CA SER A 83 -2.73 2.79 -10.28
C SER A 83 -1.57 2.33 -11.17
N LEU A 84 -0.43 1.98 -10.59
CA LEU A 84 0.71 1.42 -11.32
C LEU A 84 0.37 0.04 -11.90
N HIS A 85 -0.27 -0.83 -11.11
CA HIS A 85 -0.78 -2.10 -11.63
C HIS A 85 -1.77 -1.89 -12.77
N LYS A 86 -2.68 -0.92 -12.64
CA LYS A 86 -3.61 -0.58 -13.72
C LYS A 86 -2.87 -0.13 -14.99
N ALA A 87 -1.84 0.69 -14.85
CA ALA A 87 -1.05 1.17 -15.98
C ALA A 87 -0.24 0.06 -16.66
N LEU A 88 0.17 -0.95 -15.90
CA LEU A 88 0.97 -2.08 -16.36
C LEU A 88 0.13 -3.31 -16.76
N GLU A 89 -1.20 -3.25 -16.66
CA GLU A 89 -2.07 -4.43 -16.87
C GLU A 89 -1.96 -5.05 -18.27
N ASN A 90 -1.58 -4.25 -19.27
CA ASN A 90 -1.39 -4.70 -20.66
C ASN A 90 0.07 -5.06 -20.97
N HIS A 91 0.97 -5.01 -19.98
CA HIS A 91 2.37 -5.36 -20.16
C HIS A 91 2.53 -6.89 -20.28
N THR A 92 3.43 -7.36 -21.13
CA THR A 92 3.60 -8.80 -21.42
C THR A 92 4.03 -9.63 -20.22
N LEU A 93 4.68 -8.99 -19.25
CA LEU A 93 5.14 -9.61 -17.99
C LEU A 93 4.11 -9.49 -16.86
N TYR A 94 2.92 -8.94 -17.13
CA TYR A 94 1.87 -8.78 -16.13
C TYR A 94 1.08 -10.09 -15.96
N THR A 95 1.07 -10.62 -14.75
CA THR A 95 0.57 -11.96 -14.44
C THR A 95 -0.66 -11.97 -13.51
N PHE A 96 -1.05 -10.82 -12.93
CA PHE A 96 -2.18 -10.67 -12.01
C PHE A 96 -3.56 -10.66 -12.69
N ASN A 97 -3.90 -11.79 -13.32
CA ASN A 97 -5.13 -11.95 -14.10
C ASN A 97 -6.29 -12.54 -13.29
N LEU A 98 -6.02 -13.06 -12.09
CA LEU A 98 -7.04 -13.67 -11.25
C LEU A 98 -7.85 -12.60 -10.48
N PRO A 99 -9.17 -12.79 -10.28
CA PRO A 99 -10.00 -11.87 -9.52
C PRO A 99 -9.51 -11.66 -8.08
N MET A 100 -8.89 -12.68 -7.47
CA MET A 100 -8.29 -12.56 -6.14
C MET A 100 -7.16 -11.53 -6.14
N SER A 101 -6.20 -11.66 -7.06
CA SER A 101 -5.08 -10.74 -7.24
C SER A 101 -5.55 -9.31 -7.49
N GLN A 102 -6.46 -9.13 -8.44
CA GLN A 102 -7.05 -7.82 -8.73
C GLN A 102 -7.81 -7.25 -7.53
N GLY A 103 -8.50 -8.10 -6.76
CA GLY A 103 -9.18 -7.74 -5.54
C GLY A 103 -8.22 -7.24 -4.46
N LEU A 104 -7.05 -7.86 -4.30
CA LEU A 104 -6.00 -7.40 -3.39
C LEU A 104 -5.43 -6.05 -3.82
N ILE A 105 -5.05 -5.91 -5.10
CA ILE A 105 -4.48 -4.69 -5.67
C ILE A 105 -5.46 -3.51 -5.55
N PHE A 106 -6.63 -3.63 -6.18
CA PHE A 106 -7.59 -2.53 -6.24
C PHE A 106 -8.34 -2.34 -4.92
N GLY A 107 -8.52 -3.41 -4.14
CA GLY A 107 -9.03 -3.31 -2.79
C GLY A 107 -8.12 -2.52 -1.87
N ALA A 108 -6.80 -2.68 -1.97
CA ALA A 108 -5.84 -1.87 -1.23
C ALA A 108 -5.96 -0.39 -1.61
N GLY A 109 -6.01 -0.08 -2.92
CA GLY A 109 -6.22 1.28 -3.41
C GLY A 109 -7.52 1.91 -2.89
N LEU A 110 -8.63 1.16 -2.91
CA LEU A 110 -9.93 1.60 -2.39
C LEU A 110 -9.87 1.90 -0.88
N LEU A 111 -9.23 1.04 -0.09
CA LEU A 111 -9.03 1.25 1.35
C LEU A 111 -8.20 2.51 1.63
N GLY A 112 -7.17 2.77 0.81
CA GLY A 112 -6.41 4.02 0.84
C GLY A 112 -7.29 5.26 0.59
N CYS A 113 -8.12 5.23 -0.45
CA CYS A 113 -9.08 6.31 -0.73
C CYS A 113 -10.05 6.54 0.44
N MET A 114 -10.64 5.47 0.98
CA MET A 114 -11.56 5.56 2.12
C MET A 114 -10.88 6.13 3.37
N TYR A 115 -9.62 5.77 3.61
CA TYR A 115 -8.84 6.31 4.72
C TYR A 115 -8.66 7.83 4.57
N LEU A 116 -8.23 8.31 3.40
CA LEU A 116 -8.03 9.74 3.14
C LEU A 116 -9.32 10.55 3.23
N ILE A 117 -10.43 10.02 2.71
CA ILE A 117 -11.76 10.65 2.85
C ILE A 117 -12.12 10.79 4.32
N THR A 118 -11.90 9.75 5.13
CA THR A 118 -12.19 9.79 6.57
C THR A 118 -11.33 10.83 7.28
N VAL A 119 -10.03 10.91 6.96
CA VAL A 119 -9.12 11.94 7.49
C VAL A 119 -9.60 13.34 7.12
N TYR A 120 -9.97 13.57 5.86
CA TYR A 120 -10.45 14.87 5.38
C TYR A 120 -11.72 15.32 6.09
N ILE A 121 -12.70 14.41 6.26
CA ILE A 121 -13.95 14.70 6.95
C ILE A 121 -13.70 15.11 8.41
N ILE A 122 -12.85 14.35 9.14
CA ILE A 122 -12.52 14.63 10.54
C ILE A 122 -11.79 15.98 10.67
N HIS A 123 -10.81 16.22 9.80
CA HIS A 123 -10.07 17.48 9.81
C HIS A 123 -10.99 18.68 9.57
N ARG A 124 -11.92 18.59 8.60
CA ARG A 124 -12.89 19.63 8.33
C ARG A 124 -13.84 19.89 9.51
N ALA A 125 -14.27 18.84 10.20
CA ALA A 125 -15.14 18.97 11.37
C ALA A 125 -14.45 19.72 12.52
N ASN A 126 -13.16 19.45 12.76
CA ASN A 126 -12.39 20.11 13.81
C ASN A 126 -12.19 21.62 13.56
N ILE A 127 -11.94 22.01 12.31
CA ILE A 127 -11.81 23.44 11.93
C ILE A 127 -13.13 24.19 12.21
N GLN A 128 -14.27 23.57 11.92
CA GLN A 128 -15.57 24.20 12.17
C GLN A 128 -15.80 24.41 13.67
N THR A 129 -15.47 23.44 14.53
CA THR A 129 -15.63 23.60 15.99
C THR A 129 -14.76 24.72 16.57
N GLU A 130 -13.53 24.90 16.09
CA GLU A 130 -12.63 25.99 16.54
C GLU A 130 -13.11 27.38 16.09
N SER A 131 -13.84 27.47 14.96
CA SER A 131 -14.37 28.74 14.46
C SER A 131 -15.59 29.27 15.22
N TYR A 132 -16.23 28.43 16.05
CA TYR A 132 -17.41 28.78 16.85
C TYR A 132 -17.13 28.88 18.37
N SER A 133 -15.87 28.67 18.79
CA SER A 133 -15.39 28.80 20.18
C SER A 133 -14.62 30.09 20.39
#